data_AF-A0AAU3AGJ0-F1
#
_entry.id   AF-A0AAU3AGJ0-F1
#
_cell.length_a   1.000
_cell.length_b   1.000
_cell.length_c   1.000
_cell.angle_alpha   90.00
_cell.angle_beta   90.00
_cell.angle_gamma   90.00
#
_symmetry.space_group_name_H-M   'P 1'
#
loop_
_entity.id
_entity.type
_entity.pdbx_description
1 polymer ?
#
loop_
_entity_poly.entity_id
_entity_poly.type
_entity_poly.pdbx_seq_one_letter_code
_entity_poly.pdbx_strand_id
1 'polypeptide(L)'
;MIAEQKTPGDPQVTDWGALIAAVSRHEAEIFGTAVYDSPQARAAALLQLLLHVPALERSNAMFASAVAYAYLVASGLKVATSPDQVRELARLVKDGGATVHDIAEELRRWSL
;
A
#
# COMPACT_ATOMS: atom_id res chain seq x y z
N MET A 1 16.13 0.93 -15.63
CA MET A 1 17.35 1.01 -14.79
C MET A 1 18.02 -0.36 -14.83
N ILE A 2 19.36 -0.49 -15.00
CA ILE A 2 20.03 -1.80 -15.23
C ILE A 2 19.95 -2.77 -14.04
N ALA A 3 19.56 -2.30 -12.86
CA ALA A 3 19.44 -3.12 -11.64
C ALA A 3 18.27 -4.14 -11.68
N GLU A 4 17.16 -3.84 -12.35
CA GLU A 4 15.99 -4.73 -12.40
C GLU A 4 16.19 -5.99 -13.26
N GLN A 5 17.12 -5.95 -14.21
CA GLN A 5 17.36 -7.06 -15.13
C GLN A 5 18.23 -8.18 -14.55
N LYS A 6 18.73 -8.04 -13.32
CA LYS A 6 19.80 -8.92 -12.80
C LYS A 6 19.53 -9.62 -11.47
N THR A 7 18.29 -9.63 -10.96
CA THR A 7 17.93 -10.51 -9.83
C THR A 7 17.01 -11.64 -10.30
N PRO A 8 17.54 -12.86 -10.53
CA PRO A 8 16.70 -14.04 -10.72
C PRO A 8 15.80 -14.24 -9.50
N GLY A 9 14.50 -14.03 -9.66
CA GLY A 9 13.51 -14.25 -8.60
C GLY A 9 12.64 -13.03 -8.28
N ASP A 10 13.14 -11.81 -8.48
CA ASP A 10 12.36 -10.60 -8.19
C ASP A 10 11.28 -10.38 -9.26
N PRO A 11 10.04 -10.05 -8.85
CA PRO A 11 8.97 -9.72 -9.79
C PRO A 11 9.30 -8.46 -10.59
N GLN A 12 9.12 -8.52 -11.91
CA GLN A 12 9.30 -7.36 -12.77
C GLN A 12 8.16 -6.35 -12.60
N VAL A 13 8.49 -5.05 -12.67
CA VAL A 13 7.50 -3.98 -12.78
C VAL A 13 6.92 -3.98 -14.19
N THR A 14 5.63 -4.26 -14.31
CA THR A 14 4.88 -4.29 -15.57
C THR A 14 4.14 -2.98 -15.83
N ASP A 15 3.85 -2.21 -14.78
CA ASP A 15 3.18 -0.91 -14.90
C ASP A 15 3.81 0.12 -13.95
N TRP A 16 4.68 0.96 -14.52
CA TRP A 16 5.27 2.10 -13.82
C TRP A 16 4.25 3.19 -13.51
N GLY A 17 3.21 3.32 -14.34
CA GLY A 17 2.12 4.26 -14.12
C GLY A 17 1.35 3.95 -12.85
N ALA A 18 1.15 2.66 -12.53
CA ALA A 18 0.54 2.22 -11.27
C ALA A 18 1.34 2.69 -10.04
N LEU A 19 2.67 2.60 -10.09
CA LEU A 19 3.55 3.06 -9.00
C LEU A 19 3.49 4.58 -8.84
N ILE A 20 3.58 5.32 -9.94
CA ILE A 20 3.48 6.79 -9.93
C ILE A 20 2.10 7.21 -9.41
N ALA A 21 1.03 6.55 -9.86
CA ALA A 21 -0.32 6.83 -9.40
C ALA A 21 -0.49 6.57 -7.90
N ALA A 22 0.17 5.55 -7.34
CA ALA A 22 0.14 5.26 -5.91
C ALA A 22 0.80 6.40 -5.11
N VAL A 23 1.97 6.84 -5.57
CA VAL A 23 2.70 7.96 -4.99
C VAL A 23 1.86 9.24 -5.07
N SER A 24 1.43 9.63 -6.27
CA SER A 24 0.63 10.84 -6.47
C SER A 24 -0.68 10.83 -5.68
N ARG A 25 -1.34 9.67 -5.56
CA ARG A 25 -2.58 9.54 -4.78
C ARG A 25 -2.31 9.82 -3.30
N HIS A 26 -1.37 9.12 -2.67
CA HIS A 26 -1.18 9.29 -1.22
C HIS A 26 -0.58 10.64 -0.81
N GLU A 27 0.10 11.33 -1.73
CA GLU A 27 0.62 12.70 -1.56
C GLU A 27 -0.40 13.79 -1.94
N ALA A 28 -1.60 13.41 -2.42
CA ALA A 28 -2.55 14.38 -2.95
C ALA A 28 -2.95 15.44 -1.92
N GLU A 29 -3.02 16.69 -2.37
CA GLU A 29 -3.46 17.84 -1.61
C GLU A 29 -4.51 18.64 -2.37
N ILE A 30 -5.48 19.19 -1.65
CA ILE A 30 -6.51 20.09 -2.17
C ILE A 30 -6.41 21.39 -1.38
N PHE A 31 -6.14 22.51 -2.07
CA PHE A 31 -5.95 23.82 -1.45
C PHE A 31 -4.92 23.82 -0.29
N GLY A 32 -3.81 23.07 -0.46
CA GLY A 32 -2.77 22.93 0.57
C GLY A 32 -3.15 22.06 1.76
N THR A 33 -4.30 21.37 1.71
CA THR A 33 -4.72 20.40 2.72
C THR A 33 -4.54 18.99 2.18
N ALA A 34 -3.82 18.14 2.92
CA ALA A 34 -3.66 16.74 2.55
C ALA A 34 -5.02 16.03 2.45
N VAL A 35 -5.24 15.30 1.35
CA VAL A 35 -6.42 14.44 1.18
C VAL A 35 -6.40 13.29 2.19
N TYR A 36 -5.20 12.78 2.48
CA TYR A 36 -4.95 11.74 3.48
C TYR A 36 -4.13 12.35 4.63
N ASP A 37 -4.82 12.64 5.72
CA ASP A 37 -4.36 13.47 6.84
C ASP A 37 -3.55 12.72 7.91
N SER A 38 -3.42 11.40 7.78
CA SER A 38 -2.72 10.54 8.73
C SER A 38 -1.85 9.50 8.02
N PRO A 39 -0.79 8.99 8.68
CA PRO A 39 0.03 7.91 8.13
C PRO A 39 -0.79 6.67 7.73
N GLN A 40 -1.81 6.33 8.52
CA GLN A 40 -2.73 5.23 8.25
C GLN A 40 -3.58 5.49 7.01
N ALA A 41 -4.11 6.70 6.84
CA ALA A 41 -4.87 7.06 5.64
C ALA A 41 -4.00 7.02 4.37
N ARG A 42 -2.74 7.46 4.47
CA ARG A 42 -1.77 7.40 3.37
C ARG A 42 -1.37 5.96 3.03
N ALA A 43 -1.06 5.15 4.03
CA ALA A 43 -0.79 3.72 3.85
C ALA A 43 -1.99 2.97 3.27
N ALA A 44 -3.21 3.31 3.69
CA ALA A 44 -4.45 2.76 3.16
C ALA A 44 -4.65 3.11 1.67
N ALA A 45 -4.38 4.36 1.29
CA ALA A 45 -4.47 4.81 -0.10
C ALA A 45 -3.47 4.08 -1.01
N LEU A 46 -2.24 3.88 -0.55
CA LEU A 46 -1.21 3.09 -1.22
C LEU A 46 -1.64 1.64 -1.41
N LEU A 47 -2.08 0.99 -0.32
CA LEU A 47 -2.53 -0.40 -0.33
C LEU A 47 -3.68 -0.60 -1.32
N GLN A 48 -4.72 0.23 -1.21
CA GLN A 48 -5.91 0.10 -2.03
C GLN A 48 -5.59 0.30 -3.51
N LEU A 49 -4.80 1.32 -3.87
CA LEU A 49 -4.47 1.53 -5.27
C LEU A 49 -3.66 0.38 -5.84
N LEU A 50 -2.60 -0.05 -5.14
CA LEU A 50 -1.71 -1.10 -5.65
C LEU A 50 -2.42 -2.47 -5.72
N LEU A 51 -3.44 -2.72 -4.90
CA LEU A 51 -4.25 -3.94 -5.02
C LEU A 51 -5.23 -3.92 -6.21
N HIS A 52 -5.78 -2.76 -6.56
CA HIS A 52 -6.69 -2.63 -7.70
C HIS A 52 -5.99 -2.36 -9.04
N VAL A 53 -4.80 -1.77 -9.00
CA VAL A 53 -3.96 -1.46 -10.17
C VAL A 53 -2.58 -2.09 -9.95
N PRO A 54 -2.41 -3.39 -10.32
CA PRO A 54 -1.17 -4.10 -10.07
C PRO A 54 0.03 -3.53 -10.84
N ALA A 55 1.12 -3.26 -10.13
CA ALA A 55 2.37 -2.78 -10.73
C ALA A 55 3.32 -3.92 -11.13
N LEU A 56 3.16 -5.10 -10.53
CA LEU A 56 4.08 -6.23 -10.69
C LEU A 56 3.44 -7.43 -11.40
N GLU A 57 4.23 -8.18 -12.18
CA GLU A 57 3.77 -9.38 -12.90
C GLU A 57 3.31 -10.54 -11.99
N ARG A 58 3.87 -10.60 -10.77
CA ARG A 58 3.52 -11.59 -9.73
C ARG A 58 3.73 -11.00 -8.34
N SER A 59 3.17 -11.65 -7.33
CA SER A 59 3.34 -11.27 -5.91
C SER A 59 2.89 -9.84 -5.57
N ASN A 60 2.09 -9.19 -6.42
CA ASN A 60 1.70 -7.79 -6.26
C ASN A 60 0.93 -7.52 -4.95
N ALA A 61 0.09 -8.45 -4.51
CA ALA A 61 -0.63 -8.30 -3.23
C ALA A 61 0.33 -8.26 -2.02
N MET A 62 1.35 -9.11 -2.01
CA MET A 62 2.39 -9.08 -0.97
C MET A 62 3.19 -7.79 -1.03
N PHE A 63 3.52 -7.32 -2.24
CA PHE A 63 4.17 -6.03 -2.45
C PHE A 63 3.32 -4.86 -1.93
N ALA A 64 2.03 -4.79 -2.27
CA ALA A 64 1.12 -3.75 -1.81
C ALA A 64 1.02 -3.71 -0.28
N SER A 65 0.88 -4.88 0.37
CA SER A 65 0.88 -5.00 1.83
C SER A 65 2.21 -4.55 2.45
N ALA A 66 3.34 -4.92 1.84
CA ALA A 66 4.67 -4.52 2.29
C ALA A 66 4.88 -3.00 2.18
N VAL A 67 4.40 -2.36 1.10
CA VAL A 67 4.43 -0.90 0.93
C VAL A 67 3.65 -0.20 2.04
N ALA A 68 2.44 -0.65 2.33
CA ALA A 68 1.63 -0.06 3.41
C ALA A 68 2.31 -0.22 4.79
N TYR A 69 2.82 -1.41 5.10
CA TYR A 69 3.57 -1.67 6.33
C TYR A 69 4.82 -0.79 6.43
N ALA A 70 5.64 -0.75 5.37
CA ALA A 70 6.86 0.05 5.33
C ALA A 70 6.56 1.55 5.48
N TYR A 71 5.45 2.03 4.90
CA TYR A 71 5.02 3.42 5.05
C TYR A 71 4.71 3.77 6.50
N LEU A 72 3.98 2.90 7.23
CA LEU A 72 3.68 3.10 8.65
C LEU A 72 4.96 3.13 9.50
N VAL A 73 5.88 2.18 9.26
CA VAL A 73 7.18 2.12 9.95
C VAL A 73 8.03 3.34 9.66
N ALA A 74 8.12 3.77 8.40
CA ALA A 74 8.83 4.99 8.00
C ALA A 74 8.21 6.26 8.61
N SER A 75 6.90 6.23 8.88
CA SER A 75 6.18 7.29 9.59
C SER A 75 6.38 7.25 11.12
N GLY A 76 7.23 6.35 11.63
CA GLY A 76 7.57 6.24 13.05
C GLY A 76 6.59 5.41 13.88
N LEU A 77 5.63 4.74 13.26
CA LEU A 77 4.65 3.91 13.96
C LEU A 77 5.21 2.52 14.27
N LYS A 78 4.88 2.00 15.47
CA LYS A 78 5.11 0.60 15.79
C LYS A 78 3.89 -0.20 15.35
N VAL A 79 4.09 -1.10 14.39
CA VAL A 79 3.01 -1.92 13.83
C VAL A 79 3.06 -3.33 14.42
N ALA A 80 1.99 -3.72 15.11
CA ALA A 80 1.76 -5.06 15.64
C ALA A 80 0.65 -5.75 14.84
N THR A 81 1.03 -6.66 13.95
CA THR A 81 0.11 -7.45 13.11
C THR A 81 0.62 -8.87 12.92
N SER A 82 -0.26 -9.80 12.56
CA SER A 82 0.08 -11.16 12.12
C SER A 82 0.02 -11.30 10.59
N PRO A 83 0.69 -12.31 10.00
CA PRO A 83 0.56 -12.61 8.57
C PRO A 83 -0.88 -12.88 8.13
N ASP A 84 -1.71 -13.47 8.99
CA ASP A 84 -3.12 -13.77 8.68
C ASP A 84 -3.96 -12.50 8.62
N GLN A 85 -3.74 -11.54 9.53
CA GLN A 85 -4.40 -10.23 9.50
C GLN A 85 -4.04 -9.45 8.23
N VAL A 86 -2.77 -9.50 7.82
CA VAL A 86 -2.32 -8.87 6.57
C VAL A 86 -2.98 -9.51 5.35
N ARG A 87 -3.08 -10.84 5.32
CA ARG A 87 -3.73 -11.58 4.23
C ARG A 87 -5.22 -11.27 4.15
N GLU A 88 -5.90 -11.22 5.29
CA GLU A 88 -7.34 -10.95 5.34
C GLU A 88 -7.64 -9.51 4.91
N LEU A 89 -6.85 -8.53 5.37
CA LEU A 89 -7.00 -7.15 4.90
C LEU A 89 -6.79 -7.06 3.38
N ALA A 90 -5.72 -7.67 2.84
CA ALA A 90 -5.46 -7.64 1.41
C ALA A 90 -6.60 -8.29 0.58
N ARG A 91 -7.23 -9.35 1.11
CA ARG A 91 -8.38 -10.00 0.50
C ARG A 91 -9.61 -9.07 0.50
N LEU A 92 -9.96 -8.50 1.65
CA LEU A 92 -11.10 -7.58 1.78
C LEU A 92 -11.00 -6.38 0.85
N VAL A 93 -9.80 -5.81 0.71
CA VAL A 93 -9.54 -4.70 -0.21
C VAL A 93 -9.69 -5.15 -1.66
N LYS A 94 -9.09 -6.28 -2.04
CA LYS A 94 -9.13 -6.78 -3.42
C LYS A 94 -10.56 -7.11 -3.87
N ASP A 95 -11.39 -7.64 -2.99
CA ASP A 95 -12.79 -7.97 -3.27
C ASP A 95 -13.70 -6.72 -3.36
N GLY A 96 -13.13 -5.52 -3.18
CA GLY A 96 -13.87 -4.25 -3.21
C GLY A 96 -14.69 -3.97 -1.96
N GLY A 97 -14.50 -4.77 -0.91
CA GLY A 97 -15.28 -4.71 0.33
C GLY A 97 -14.80 -3.66 1.34
N ALA A 98 -13.70 -2.95 1.06
CA ALA A 98 -13.11 -1.99 1.99
C ALA A 98 -12.78 -0.65 1.32
N THR A 99 -13.34 0.43 1.86
CA THR A 99 -12.99 1.80 1.50
C THR A 99 -11.61 2.17 2.07
N VAL A 100 -11.01 3.27 1.60
CA VAL A 100 -9.75 3.77 2.18
C VAL A 100 -9.89 4.03 3.68
N HIS A 101 -11.08 4.49 4.12
CA HIS A 101 -11.35 4.73 5.53
C HIS A 101 -11.36 3.42 6.33
N ASP A 102 -12.05 2.39 5.85
CA ASP A 102 -12.10 1.07 6.52
C ASP A 102 -10.70 0.46 6.68
N ILE A 103 -9.88 0.59 5.63
CA ILE A 103 -8.49 0.13 5.63
C ILE A 103 -7.69 0.93 6.66
N ALA A 104 -7.82 2.26 6.68
CA ALA A 104 -7.09 3.12 7.61
C ALA A 104 -7.43 2.80 9.07
N GLU A 105 -8.70 2.49 9.38
CA GLU A 105 -9.12 2.06 10.72
C GLU A 105 -8.50 0.72 11.12
N GLU A 106 -8.42 -0.26 10.20
CA GLU A 106 -7.69 -1.51 10.48
C GLU A 106 -6.20 -1.26 10.73
N LEU A 107 -5.55 -0.45 9.89
CA LEU A 107 -4.13 -0.10 10.07
C LEU A 107 -3.89 0.66 11.39
N ARG A 108 -4.87 1.45 11.84
CA ARG A 108 -4.81 2.14 13.13
C ARG A 108 -4.87 1.15 14.30
N ARG A 109 -5.69 0.08 14.20
CA ARG A 109 -5.72 -0.99 15.21
C ARG A 109 -4.39 -1.73 15.34
N TRP A 110 -3.59 -1.78 14.27
CA TRP A 110 -2.27 -2.41 14.30
C TRP A 110 -1.17 -1.47 14.82
N SER A 111 -1.43 -0.16 14.84
CA SER A 111 -0.43 0.83 15.25
C SER A 111 -0.55 1.12 16.75
N LEU A 112 0.56 1.04 17.47
CA LEU A 112 0.67 1.38 18.90
C LEU A 112 0.98 2.87 19.12
#